data_AF-A0A847K207-F1
#
_entry.id   AF-A0A847K207-F1
#
_cell.length_a   1.000
_cell.length_b   1.000
_cell.length_c   1.000
_cell.angle_alpha   90.00
_cell.angle_beta   90.00
_cell.angle_gamma   90.00
#
_symmetry.space_group_name_H-M   'P 1'
#
loop_
_entity.id
_entity.type
_entity.pdbx_description
1 polymer ?
#
loop_
_entity_poly.entity_id
_entity_poly.type
_entity_poly.pdbx_seq_one_letter_code
_entity_poly.pdbx_strand_id
1 'polypeptide(L)'
;MSVTYLVPISPIQAGALLNEGHELVAGYAVDAAAAAAVTDVSDLLDLLVLRYPNSPFKDDEPLHVLHIPADPFIQARHAVGPLHPAGFRGGIVDFPPFDGTGVARGGGVETDLLYIEPSRITIGSRLWKFTPGSPEPELLGVYHGIAYGWENMQTGTFAAVTPSPFVGPIIQRDWGAIPVQVEIENDAVTAITLVSPINPTDEDGFTQLESGQWAKRIAYTEDLRILTRIFIGEVSGIPVRVLRAVTGPAAPGVEVTDPDQQLMFHVSAVVSDAPYCEAVHMHRWATGTYTMLVRPENLLNHRRQEAVPVSWDMSARPAITSISPQPFAVDDIDQVVQSALALLAQTSPTNWQKIVLRAQVIGTKVIYQVHALLSDDRVARLKIAPTALMHYLRQMKVLRIAAGEAPFFSVLMQINKDGKAAMNVNTDNPPPWADQVAPEDWQRDMELYPRPADQVPDWLLDKLAEAASKGEHDAGAEGADAGAEESATATVDLTAGFIVTEATPVEEPTKQ
;
A
#
# COMPACT_ATOMS: atom_id res chain seq x y z
N MET A 1 13.85 7.68 25.88
CA MET A 1 12.37 7.66 25.77
C MET A 1 12.04 6.87 24.51
N SER A 2 11.01 6.03 24.53
CA SER A 2 10.57 5.33 23.32
C SER A 2 9.99 6.32 22.32
N VAL A 3 10.17 6.02 21.03
CA VAL A 3 9.60 6.80 19.92
C VAL A 3 8.08 6.85 20.04
N THR A 4 7.49 7.99 19.69
CA THR A 4 6.03 8.14 19.52
C THR A 4 5.76 8.59 18.09
N TYR A 5 4.89 7.88 17.38
CA TYR A 5 4.51 8.22 16.01
C TYR A 5 3.30 9.16 15.99
N LEU A 6 3.33 10.17 15.14
CA LEU A 6 2.16 10.98 14.80
C LEU A 6 1.51 10.41 13.54
N VAL A 7 0.28 9.90 13.67
CA VAL A 7 -0.46 9.31 12.55
C VAL A 7 -1.77 10.08 12.35
N PRO A 8 -2.03 10.64 11.16
CA PRO A 8 -3.27 11.36 10.90
C PRO A 8 -4.45 10.39 10.78
N ILE A 9 -5.58 10.78 11.36
CA ILE A 9 -6.80 9.98 11.41
C ILE A 9 -7.94 10.80 10.80
N SER A 10 -8.69 10.24 9.86
CA SER A 10 -9.85 10.92 9.30
C SER A 10 -10.94 11.15 10.37
N PRO A 11 -11.81 12.16 10.22
CA PRO A 11 -12.91 12.38 11.17
C PRO A 11 -13.80 11.14 11.39
N ILE A 12 -14.04 10.36 10.33
CA ILE A 12 -14.80 9.10 10.40
C ILE A 12 -14.06 8.07 11.27
N GLN A 13 -12.75 7.89 11.06
CA GLN A 13 -11.96 6.99 11.89
C GLN A 13 -11.89 7.46 13.35
N ALA A 14 -11.75 8.77 13.61
CA ALA A 14 -11.74 9.32 14.96
C ALA A 14 -13.06 8.98 15.70
N GLY A 15 -14.19 9.10 15.00
CA GLY A 15 -15.50 8.64 15.51
C GLY A 15 -15.52 7.13 15.79
N ALA A 16 -15.02 6.30 14.89
CA ALA A 16 -14.98 4.85 15.07
C ALA A 16 -14.05 4.41 16.22
N LEU A 17 -12.95 5.13 16.45
CA LEU A 17 -12.08 4.89 17.62
C LEU A 17 -12.84 5.19 18.92
N LEU A 18 -13.39 6.40 19.06
CA LEU A 18 -13.99 6.85 20.32
C LEU A 18 -15.35 6.23 20.63
N ASN A 19 -16.15 5.91 19.61
CA ASN A 19 -17.54 5.44 19.79
C ASN A 19 -17.69 3.93 19.61
N GLU A 20 -16.87 3.30 18.76
CA GLU A 20 -16.96 1.87 18.44
C GLU A 20 -15.76 1.07 18.97
N GLY A 21 -14.76 1.76 19.55
CA GLY A 21 -13.61 1.11 20.15
C GLY A 21 -12.64 0.49 19.15
N HIS A 22 -12.63 0.96 17.90
CA HIS A 22 -11.73 0.45 16.87
C HIS A 22 -10.25 0.51 17.33
N GLU A 23 -9.48 -0.52 16.98
CA GLU A 23 -8.13 -0.74 17.53
C GLU A 23 -7.04 -0.86 16.46
N LEU A 24 -7.35 -0.56 15.20
CA LEU A 24 -6.42 -0.71 14.08
C LEU A 24 -5.99 0.65 13.54
N VAL A 25 -4.73 0.73 13.10
CA VAL A 25 -4.13 1.93 12.53
C VAL A 25 -3.14 1.57 11.42
N ALA A 26 -3.00 2.47 10.45
CA ALA A 26 -1.98 2.43 9.41
C ALA A 26 -1.77 3.84 8.87
N GLY A 27 -0.72 4.04 8.07
CA GLY A 27 -0.56 5.23 7.25
C GLY A 27 0.79 5.90 7.44
N TYR A 28 0.94 7.05 6.80
CA TYR A 28 2.12 7.88 6.98
C TYR A 28 2.21 8.43 8.39
N ALA A 29 3.44 8.56 8.86
CA ALA A 29 3.74 9.05 10.18
C ALA A 29 5.05 9.83 10.21
N VAL A 30 5.24 10.59 11.29
CA VAL A 30 6.52 11.20 11.65
C VAL A 30 6.80 10.92 13.13
N ASP A 31 8.06 11.07 13.56
CA ASP A 31 8.39 11.07 14.99
C ASP A 31 7.80 12.33 15.65
N ALA A 32 7.00 12.13 16.69
CA ALA A 32 6.40 13.21 17.47
C ALA A 32 7.44 14.16 18.05
N ALA A 33 8.63 13.68 18.41
CA ALA A 33 9.70 14.52 18.90
C ALA A 33 10.22 15.50 17.82
N ALA A 34 10.29 15.04 16.57
CA ALA A 34 10.74 15.87 15.44
C ALA A 34 9.69 16.91 15.03
N ALA A 35 8.40 16.58 15.17
CA ALA A 35 7.28 17.43 14.80
C ALA A 35 6.73 18.28 15.96
N ALA A 36 7.34 18.27 17.14
CA ALA A 36 6.79 18.85 18.36
C ALA A 36 6.47 20.36 18.29
N ALA A 37 7.13 21.10 17.38
CA ALA A 37 6.92 22.52 17.17
C ALA A 37 5.80 22.84 16.16
N VAL A 38 5.27 21.84 15.45
CA VAL A 38 4.29 22.01 14.38
C VAL A 38 2.89 21.78 14.96
N THR A 39 2.14 22.85 15.14
CA THR A 39 0.76 22.80 15.68
C THR A 39 -0.27 23.41 14.73
N ASP A 40 0.16 24.18 13.73
CA ASP A 40 -0.74 24.69 12.70
C ASP A 40 -1.26 23.54 11.82
N VAL A 41 -2.57 23.59 11.52
CA VAL A 41 -3.23 22.53 10.75
C VAL A 41 -2.68 22.46 9.34
N SER A 42 -2.49 23.59 8.66
CA SER A 42 -1.98 23.64 7.29
C SER A 42 -0.57 23.04 7.21
N ASP A 43 0.29 23.39 8.18
CA ASP A 43 1.64 22.83 8.28
C ASP A 43 1.65 21.32 8.55
N LEU A 44 0.73 20.83 9.40
CA LEU A 44 0.57 19.39 9.66
C LEU A 44 0.07 18.63 8.43
N LEU A 45 -0.80 19.23 7.62
CA LEU A 45 -1.27 18.63 6.37
C LEU A 45 -0.14 18.45 5.36
N ASP A 46 0.80 19.41 5.29
CA ASP A 46 1.99 19.30 4.46
C ASP A 46 2.96 18.25 5.02
N LEU A 47 3.25 18.33 6.33
CA LEU A 47 4.18 17.42 7.01
C LEU A 47 3.77 15.96 6.89
N LEU A 48 2.47 15.67 7.01
CA LEU A 48 1.91 14.31 6.94
C LEU A 48 1.43 13.92 5.53
N VAL A 49 1.71 14.75 4.52
CA VAL A 49 1.44 14.48 3.09
C VAL A 49 -0.04 14.20 2.82
N LEU A 50 -0.92 15.08 3.31
CA LEU A 50 -2.37 14.89 3.34
C LEU A 50 -3.13 15.60 2.22
N ARG A 51 -2.47 16.36 1.35
CA ARG A 51 -3.10 17.10 0.24
C ARG A 51 -3.25 16.28 -1.05
N TYR A 52 -3.57 15.00 -0.94
CA TYR A 52 -3.78 14.13 -2.09
C TYR A 52 -5.19 14.29 -2.70
N PRO A 53 -5.42 13.85 -3.95
CA PRO A 53 -6.73 13.94 -4.60
C PRO A 53 -7.84 13.31 -3.75
N ASN A 54 -8.97 14.01 -3.61
CA ASN A 54 -10.11 13.59 -2.78
C ASN A 54 -9.78 13.38 -1.30
N SER A 55 -8.72 14.00 -0.79
CA SER A 55 -8.37 13.94 0.62
C SER A 55 -9.54 14.38 1.52
N PRO A 56 -9.83 13.63 2.61
CA PRO A 56 -10.83 14.02 3.61
C PRO A 56 -10.31 15.09 4.57
N PHE A 57 -9.07 15.55 4.41
CA PHE A 57 -8.45 16.56 5.25
C PHE A 57 -8.47 17.93 4.54
N LYS A 58 -8.72 19.01 5.31
CA LYS A 58 -8.86 20.39 4.81
C LYS A 58 -8.19 21.39 5.76
N ASP A 59 -7.72 22.50 5.22
CA ASP A 59 -7.02 23.56 5.99
C ASP A 59 -7.92 24.25 7.02
N ASP A 60 -9.21 24.36 6.71
CA ASP A 60 -10.22 25.05 7.50
C ASP A 60 -11.03 24.11 8.40
N GLU A 61 -10.68 22.83 8.43
CA GLU A 61 -11.32 21.82 9.28
C GLU A 61 -10.37 21.28 10.36
N PRO A 62 -10.89 20.77 11.50
CA PRO A 62 -10.04 20.13 12.50
C PRO A 62 -9.32 18.88 11.99
N LEU A 63 -8.03 18.78 12.27
CA LEU A 63 -7.21 17.59 12.00
C LEU A 63 -7.12 16.72 13.25
N HIS A 64 -7.36 15.42 13.10
CA HIS A 64 -7.16 14.46 14.17
C HIS A 64 -5.83 13.74 13.98
N VAL A 65 -5.01 13.69 15.02
CA VAL A 65 -3.70 13.04 15.00
C VAL A 65 -3.61 12.09 16.18
N LEU A 66 -3.28 10.84 15.89
CA LEU A 66 -3.04 9.80 16.86
C LEU A 66 -1.55 9.78 17.23
N HIS A 67 -1.25 9.93 18.51
CA HIS A 67 0.08 9.74 19.07
C HIS A 67 0.20 8.29 19.53
N ILE A 68 1.08 7.52 18.89
CA ILE A 68 1.21 6.09 19.11
C ILE A 68 2.59 5.79 19.68
N PRO A 69 2.71 5.37 20.94
CA PRO A 69 3.96 4.86 21.47
C PRO A 69 4.44 3.68 20.63
N ALA A 70 5.75 3.62 20.35
CA ALA A 70 6.33 2.47 19.69
C ALA A 70 6.06 1.19 20.49
N ASP A 71 5.88 0.08 19.78
CA ASP A 71 5.57 -1.23 20.33
C ASP A 71 6.30 -2.32 19.54
N PRO A 72 6.64 -3.48 20.15
CA PRO A 72 7.28 -4.59 19.45
C PRO A 72 6.58 -5.08 18.19
N PHE A 73 5.24 -4.95 18.14
CA PHE A 73 4.40 -5.39 17.04
C PHE A 73 4.05 -4.29 16.03
N ILE A 74 4.44 -3.04 16.27
CA ILE A 74 4.33 -1.98 15.28
C ILE A 74 5.51 -2.06 14.31
N GLN A 75 5.17 -2.17 13.02
CA GLN A 75 6.11 -2.14 11.92
C GLN A 75 6.06 -0.78 11.24
N ALA A 76 7.19 -0.07 11.34
CA ALA A 76 7.41 1.26 10.78
C ALA A 76 8.56 1.18 9.77
N ARG A 77 8.32 1.68 8.57
CA ARG A 77 9.28 1.74 7.47
C ARG A 77 9.48 3.17 6.99
N HIS A 78 10.53 3.41 6.22
CA HIS A 78 10.65 4.65 5.47
C HIS A 78 9.61 4.67 4.35
N ALA A 79 8.84 5.76 4.22
CA ALA A 79 7.82 5.91 3.19
C ALA A 79 8.45 6.40 1.89
N VAL A 80 9.04 5.47 1.13
CA VAL A 80 9.88 5.81 -0.03
C VAL A 80 9.39 5.15 -1.32
N GLY A 81 9.73 5.77 -2.44
CA GLY A 81 9.34 5.32 -3.77
C GLY A 81 10.02 4.02 -4.23
N PRO A 82 9.60 3.46 -5.38
CA PRO A 82 10.07 2.17 -5.87
C PRO A 82 11.57 2.08 -6.12
N LEU A 83 12.20 3.20 -6.47
CA LEU A 83 13.61 3.30 -6.83
C LEU A 83 14.52 3.74 -5.67
N HIS A 84 13.95 3.99 -4.50
CA HIS A 84 14.74 4.42 -3.35
C HIS A 84 15.49 3.23 -2.72
N PRO A 85 16.71 3.41 -2.17
CA PRO A 85 17.47 2.32 -1.55
C PRO A 85 16.78 1.61 -0.38
N ALA A 86 15.88 2.31 0.32
CA ALA A 86 15.05 1.75 1.39
C ALA A 86 13.71 1.17 0.89
N GLY A 87 13.49 1.14 -0.43
CA GLY A 87 12.28 0.61 -1.05
C GLY A 87 12.08 -0.86 -0.73
N PHE A 88 10.88 -1.22 -0.30
CA PHE A 88 10.51 -2.60 0.03
C PHE A 88 9.28 -3.02 -0.77
N ARG A 89 9.34 -4.22 -1.40
CA ARG A 89 8.24 -4.78 -2.21
C ARG A 89 7.65 -3.82 -3.25
N GLY A 90 8.52 -3.14 -4.00
CA GLY A 90 8.06 -2.13 -4.96
C GLY A 90 8.02 -0.71 -4.40
N GLY A 91 8.37 -0.50 -3.14
CA GLY A 91 8.24 0.80 -2.48
C GLY A 91 6.78 1.23 -2.37
N ILE A 92 6.57 2.52 -2.11
CA ILE A 92 5.27 3.15 -2.10
C ILE A 92 5.07 3.92 -3.40
N VAL A 93 3.98 3.67 -4.10
CA VAL A 93 3.49 4.52 -5.19
C VAL A 93 2.20 5.16 -4.69
N ASP A 94 2.21 6.47 -4.51
CA ASP A 94 1.04 7.24 -4.06
C ASP A 94 0.89 8.53 -4.88
N PHE A 95 -0.25 9.20 -4.76
CA PHE A 95 -0.50 10.44 -5.47
C PHE A 95 0.26 11.62 -4.85
N PRO A 96 0.54 12.68 -5.65
CA PRO A 96 1.05 13.93 -5.12
C PRO A 96 0.21 14.42 -3.92
N PRO A 97 0.82 15.08 -2.91
CA PRO A 97 2.19 15.58 -2.90
C PRO A 97 3.26 14.56 -2.49
N PHE A 98 2.93 13.27 -2.36
CA PHE A 98 3.94 12.24 -2.12
C PHE A 98 4.95 12.20 -3.27
N ASP A 99 6.24 12.27 -2.93
CA ASP A 99 7.34 12.33 -3.89
C ASP A 99 8.29 11.12 -3.83
N GLY A 100 8.04 10.19 -2.91
CA GLY A 100 8.85 8.99 -2.73
C GLY A 100 10.24 9.22 -2.14
N THR A 101 10.56 10.43 -1.66
CA THR A 101 11.87 10.74 -1.06
C THR A 101 12.02 10.18 0.36
N GLY A 102 10.90 9.88 1.03
CA GLY A 102 10.91 9.53 2.44
C GLY A 102 11.13 10.72 3.37
N VAL A 103 10.95 11.95 2.88
CA VAL A 103 11.14 13.17 3.68
C VAL A 103 9.82 13.91 3.84
N ALA A 104 9.45 14.18 5.09
CA ALA A 104 8.30 14.98 5.49
C ALA A 104 8.69 16.45 5.68
N ARG A 105 7.86 17.38 5.19
CA ARG A 105 8.11 18.83 5.25
C ARG A 105 6.85 19.61 5.60
N GLY A 106 6.93 20.48 6.60
CA GLY A 106 5.83 21.37 7.00
C GLY A 106 6.20 22.19 8.24
N GLY A 107 5.71 23.42 8.38
CA GLY A 107 5.98 24.26 9.55
C GLY A 107 7.45 24.57 9.81
N GLY A 108 8.27 24.60 8.75
CA GLY A 108 9.73 24.78 8.86
C GLY A 108 10.49 23.57 9.41
N VAL A 109 9.83 22.43 9.57
CA VAL A 109 10.43 21.15 9.97
C VAL A 109 10.68 20.28 8.73
N GLU A 110 11.83 19.60 8.72
CA GLU A 110 12.14 18.51 7.81
C GLU A 110 12.51 17.26 8.64
N THR A 111 11.88 16.12 8.37
CA THR A 111 12.10 14.87 9.12
C THR A 111 11.81 13.64 8.24
N ASP A 112 12.07 12.44 8.76
CA ASP A 112 11.74 11.20 8.06
C ASP A 112 10.21 11.05 7.94
N LEU A 113 9.73 10.83 6.72
CA LEU A 113 8.40 10.34 6.46
C LEU A 113 8.38 8.82 6.62
N LEU A 114 7.61 8.35 7.57
CA LEU A 114 7.47 6.93 7.91
C LEU A 114 6.16 6.39 7.35
N TYR A 115 6.10 5.07 7.17
CA TYR A 115 4.88 4.32 6.88
C TYR A 115 4.69 3.26 7.98
N ILE A 116 3.58 3.37 8.70
CA ILE A 116 3.11 2.38 9.66
C ILE A 116 2.24 1.37 8.91
N GLU A 117 2.70 0.11 8.85
CA GLU A 117 1.87 -0.97 8.32
C GLU A 117 0.62 -1.19 9.19
N PRO A 118 -0.48 -1.74 8.65
CA PRO A 118 -1.64 -2.12 9.44
C PRO A 118 -1.28 -2.88 10.73
N SER A 119 -1.53 -2.21 11.84
CA SER A 119 -1.10 -2.61 13.18
C SER A 119 -2.22 -2.38 14.19
N ARG A 120 -2.12 -3.06 15.33
CA ARG A 120 -2.96 -2.76 16.49
C ARG A 120 -2.37 -1.54 17.20
N ILE A 121 -3.24 -0.66 17.68
CA ILE A 121 -2.87 0.53 18.44
C ILE A 121 -2.20 0.13 19.76
N THR A 122 -1.10 0.80 20.12
CA THR A 122 -0.39 0.57 21.38
C THR A 122 -1.16 1.16 22.55
N ILE A 123 -1.18 0.47 23.69
CA ILE A 123 -1.70 1.03 24.94
C ILE A 123 -1.01 2.36 25.28
N GLY A 124 -1.76 3.32 25.81
CA GLY A 124 -1.29 4.67 26.11
C GLY A 124 -1.30 5.60 24.90
N SER A 125 -1.77 5.15 23.72
CA SER A 125 -1.98 6.02 22.57
C SER A 125 -3.01 7.10 22.88
N ARG A 126 -2.81 8.29 22.29
CA ARG A 126 -3.64 9.48 22.55
C ARG A 126 -4.13 10.09 21.26
N LEU A 127 -5.45 10.31 21.16
CA LEU A 127 -6.06 10.97 20.01
C LEU A 127 -6.20 12.46 20.30
N TRP A 128 -5.57 13.28 19.47
CA TRP A 128 -5.59 14.74 19.58
C TRP A 128 -6.35 15.36 18.42
N LYS A 129 -6.96 16.52 18.67
CA LYS A 129 -7.63 17.35 17.69
C LYS A 129 -6.96 18.70 17.60
N PHE A 130 -6.44 19.01 16.43
CA PHE A 130 -5.86 20.29 16.07
C PHE A 130 -6.92 21.12 15.36
N THR A 131 -7.23 22.31 15.86
CA THR A 131 -8.24 23.19 15.28
C THR A 131 -7.54 24.38 14.62
N PRO A 132 -7.89 24.75 13.37
CA PRO A 132 -7.27 25.90 12.70
C PRO A 132 -7.36 27.17 13.54
N GLY A 133 -6.23 27.87 13.70
CA GLY A 133 -6.13 29.08 14.52
C GLY A 133 -6.11 28.85 16.05
N SER A 134 -6.24 27.60 16.53
CA SER A 134 -6.02 27.27 17.94
C SER A 134 -4.53 26.97 18.19
N PRO A 135 -3.89 27.59 19.18
CA PRO A 135 -2.49 27.31 19.50
C PRO A 135 -2.30 25.96 20.22
N GLU A 136 -3.35 25.43 20.84
CA GLU A 136 -3.29 24.21 21.64
C GLU A 136 -4.24 23.14 21.08
N PRO A 137 -3.77 21.89 20.91
CA PRO A 137 -4.63 20.78 20.53
C PRO A 137 -5.45 20.25 21.72
N GLU A 138 -6.62 19.71 21.42
CA GLU A 138 -7.54 19.11 22.40
C GLU A 138 -7.31 17.60 22.47
N LEU A 139 -7.15 17.04 23.67
CA LEU A 139 -7.10 15.58 23.87
C LEU A 139 -8.52 15.02 23.83
N LEU A 140 -8.82 14.19 22.84
CA LEU A 140 -10.15 13.58 22.68
C LEU A 140 -10.27 12.20 23.32
N GLY A 141 -9.19 11.42 23.36
CA GLY A 141 -9.25 10.07 23.89
C GLY A 141 -7.91 9.43 24.21
N VAL A 142 -7.95 8.44 25.10
CA VAL A 142 -6.81 7.63 25.50
C VAL A 142 -7.15 6.16 25.28
N TYR A 143 -6.25 5.43 24.63
CA TYR A 143 -6.40 3.99 24.43
C TYR A 143 -5.79 3.20 25.58
N HIS A 144 -6.62 2.42 26.28
CA HIS A 144 -6.27 1.63 27.47
C HIS A 144 -6.01 0.16 27.16
N GLY A 145 -5.72 -0.16 25.90
CA GLY A 145 -5.45 -1.52 25.44
C GLY A 145 -6.72 -2.31 25.15
N ILE A 146 -6.57 -3.54 24.67
CA ILE A 146 -7.67 -4.34 24.12
C ILE A 146 -8.73 -4.75 25.15
N ALA A 147 -8.38 -4.70 26.44
CA ALA A 147 -9.29 -5.03 27.53
C ALA A 147 -10.34 -3.92 27.76
N TYR A 148 -9.93 -2.65 27.66
CA TYR A 148 -10.78 -1.49 27.99
C TYR A 148 -11.14 -0.62 26.79
N GLY A 149 -10.32 -0.66 25.73
CA GLY A 149 -10.50 0.12 24.52
C GLY A 149 -10.20 1.60 24.73
N TRP A 150 -11.00 2.45 24.11
CA TRP A 150 -10.87 3.90 24.13
C TRP A 150 -11.67 4.53 25.26
N GLU A 151 -11.03 5.35 26.08
CA GLU A 151 -11.70 6.32 26.93
C GLU A 151 -11.92 7.61 26.13
N ASN A 152 -13.16 8.06 26.03
CA ASN A 152 -13.51 9.36 25.45
C ASN A 152 -13.39 10.44 26.53
N MET A 153 -12.49 11.40 26.36
CA MET A 153 -12.20 12.43 27.37
C MET A 153 -13.35 13.42 27.58
N GLN A 154 -14.27 13.54 26.63
CA GLN A 154 -15.42 14.42 26.75
C GLN A 154 -16.54 13.79 27.60
N THR A 155 -16.75 12.49 27.47
CA THR A 155 -17.87 11.77 28.10
C THR A 155 -17.43 10.90 29.30
N GLY A 156 -16.15 10.56 29.40
CA GLY A 156 -15.61 9.58 30.36
C GLY A 156 -16.03 8.13 30.06
N THR A 157 -16.58 7.86 28.88
CA THR A 157 -17.08 6.53 28.52
C THR A 157 -16.01 5.70 27.83
N PHE A 158 -16.02 4.39 28.07
CA PHE A 158 -15.16 3.43 27.41
C PHE A 158 -15.86 2.76 26.22
N ALA A 159 -15.15 2.62 25.10
CA ALA A 159 -15.59 1.86 23.95
C ALA A 159 -14.50 0.86 23.54
N ALA A 160 -14.85 -0.43 23.50
CA ALA A 160 -13.94 -1.50 23.07
C ALA A 160 -14.60 -2.35 21.99
N VAL A 161 -13.81 -2.73 20.99
CA VAL A 161 -14.23 -3.68 19.96
C VAL A 161 -13.69 -5.08 20.28
N THR A 162 -14.33 -6.13 19.75
CA THR A 162 -13.76 -7.48 19.75
C THR A 162 -12.36 -7.47 19.15
N PRO A 163 -11.32 -7.83 19.92
CA PRO A 163 -9.94 -7.74 19.45
C PRO A 163 -9.68 -8.73 18.32
N SER A 164 -8.99 -8.27 17.27
CA SER A 164 -8.74 -9.11 16.10
C SER A 164 -7.64 -10.15 16.37
N PRO A 165 -7.84 -11.45 16.11
CA PRO A 165 -6.75 -12.43 16.19
C PRO A 165 -5.79 -12.39 14.97
N PHE A 166 -6.06 -11.50 14.00
CA PHE A 166 -5.29 -11.37 12.75
C PHE A 166 -4.25 -10.24 12.78
N VAL A 167 -4.29 -9.37 13.79
CA VAL A 167 -3.35 -8.25 13.96
C VAL A 167 -3.08 -8.04 15.44
N GLY A 168 -1.80 -7.88 15.79
CA GLY A 168 -1.35 -7.65 17.17
C GLY A 168 -0.98 -8.94 17.90
N PRO A 169 -0.57 -8.81 19.18
CA PRO A 169 -0.10 -9.93 19.97
C PRO A 169 -1.23 -10.92 20.31
N ILE A 170 -0.91 -12.19 20.18
CA ILE A 170 -1.71 -13.34 20.59
C ILE A 170 -0.84 -14.36 21.33
N ILE A 171 -1.49 -15.25 22.08
CA ILE A 171 -0.93 -16.54 22.49
C ILE A 171 -1.77 -17.68 21.93
N GLN A 172 -1.18 -18.87 21.84
CA GLN A 172 -1.93 -20.09 21.53
C GLN A 172 -2.35 -20.79 22.83
N ARG A 173 -3.64 -21.10 22.94
CA ARG A 173 -4.23 -22.02 23.92
C ARG A 173 -4.82 -23.24 23.19
N ASP A 174 -5.18 -24.28 23.93
CA ASP A 174 -5.80 -25.48 23.37
C ASP A 174 -7.15 -25.19 22.68
N TRP A 175 -7.84 -24.15 23.15
CA TRP A 175 -9.14 -23.71 22.65
C TRP A 175 -9.05 -22.59 21.58
N GLY A 176 -7.86 -22.07 21.27
CA GLY A 176 -7.72 -21.08 20.19
C GLY A 176 -6.54 -20.13 20.33
N ALA A 177 -6.45 -19.22 19.35
CA ALA A 177 -5.53 -18.08 19.42
C ALA A 177 -6.20 -16.91 20.12
N ILE A 178 -5.60 -16.46 21.22
CA ILE A 178 -6.21 -15.51 22.13
C ILE A 178 -5.49 -14.18 22.00
N PRO A 179 -6.17 -13.08 21.63
CA PRO A 179 -5.62 -11.74 21.74
C PRO A 179 -5.15 -11.46 23.15
N VAL A 180 -3.94 -10.92 23.26
CA VAL A 180 -3.37 -10.54 24.56
C VAL A 180 -2.94 -9.09 24.55
N GLN A 181 -2.94 -8.50 25.74
CA GLN A 181 -2.20 -7.30 26.04
C GLN A 181 -0.93 -7.69 26.78
N VAL A 182 0.21 -7.17 26.35
CA VAL A 182 1.51 -7.46 26.95
C VAL A 182 1.89 -6.33 27.89
N GLU A 183 2.26 -6.67 29.13
CA GLU A 183 2.78 -5.72 30.11
C GLU A 183 4.30 -5.83 30.15
N ILE A 184 4.97 -4.71 29.91
CA ILE A 184 6.43 -4.60 29.87
C ILE A 184 6.86 -3.64 30.97
N GLU A 185 7.71 -4.10 31.88
CA GLU A 185 8.33 -3.29 32.92
C GLU A 185 9.84 -3.49 32.87
N ASN A 186 10.61 -2.39 32.91
CA ASN A 186 12.08 -2.43 32.82
C ASN A 186 12.58 -3.30 31.65
N ASP A 187 11.99 -3.10 30.46
CA ASP A 187 12.34 -3.78 29.21
C ASP A 187 12.12 -5.31 29.19
N ALA A 188 11.36 -5.84 30.16
CA ALA A 188 11.00 -7.26 30.26
C ALA A 188 9.48 -7.45 30.35
N VAL A 189 8.99 -8.54 29.76
CA VAL A 189 7.58 -8.93 29.88
C VAL A 189 7.33 -9.44 31.30
N THR A 190 6.38 -8.84 32.02
CA THR A 190 6.03 -9.23 33.40
C THR A 190 4.69 -9.95 33.49
N ALA A 191 3.75 -9.61 32.63
CA ALA A 191 2.43 -10.21 32.59
C ALA A 191 1.80 -10.11 31.21
N ILE A 192 0.78 -10.94 31.00
CA ILE A 192 -0.12 -10.81 29.86
C ILE A 192 -1.56 -10.83 30.33
N THR A 193 -2.39 -10.02 29.69
CA THR A 193 -3.85 -10.02 29.88
C THR A 193 -4.50 -10.62 28.65
N LEU A 194 -5.09 -11.81 28.81
CA LEU A 194 -5.88 -12.48 27.78
C LEU A 194 -7.24 -11.78 27.69
N VAL A 195 -7.72 -11.52 26.48
CA VAL A 195 -9.00 -10.84 26.26
C VAL A 195 -9.86 -11.62 25.28
N SER A 196 -11.13 -11.78 25.63
CA SER A 196 -12.14 -12.51 24.87
C SER A 196 -13.47 -11.76 24.84
N PRO A 197 -14.20 -11.76 23.72
CA PRO A 197 -15.53 -11.15 23.64
C PRO A 197 -16.61 -11.93 24.41
N ILE A 198 -16.34 -13.18 24.77
CA ILE A 198 -17.25 -14.07 25.51
C ILE A 198 -16.51 -14.70 26.69
N ASN A 199 -17.24 -15.14 27.71
CA ASN A 199 -16.66 -15.89 28.81
C ASN A 199 -16.13 -17.24 28.30
N PRO A 200 -14.80 -17.50 28.31
CA PRO A 200 -14.28 -18.79 27.88
C PRO A 200 -14.74 -19.91 28.83
N THR A 201 -15.25 -21.01 28.27
CA THR A 201 -15.67 -22.17 29.07
C THR A 201 -14.54 -23.13 29.39
N ASP A 202 -13.47 -23.09 28.58
CA ASP A 202 -12.33 -24.00 28.67
C ASP A 202 -11.22 -23.51 29.62
N GLU A 203 -11.36 -22.29 30.17
CA GLU A 203 -10.37 -21.71 31.07
C GLU A 203 -11.01 -20.78 32.12
N ASP A 204 -10.88 -21.15 33.39
CA ASP A 204 -11.38 -20.34 34.51
C ASP A 204 -10.56 -19.06 34.75
N GLY A 205 -11.14 -18.12 35.50
CA GLY A 205 -10.46 -16.91 36.00
C GLY A 205 -10.61 -15.68 35.10
N PHE A 206 -11.41 -15.76 34.05
CA PHE A 206 -11.86 -14.59 33.31
C PHE A 206 -12.92 -13.82 34.10
N THR A 207 -12.81 -12.50 34.06
CA THR A 207 -13.79 -11.58 34.65
C THR A 207 -14.32 -10.64 33.57
N GLN A 208 -15.62 -10.40 33.57
CA GLN A 208 -16.20 -9.39 32.68
C GLN A 208 -15.83 -7.99 33.15
N LEU A 209 -15.32 -7.18 32.24
CA LEU A 209 -14.95 -5.79 32.43
C LEU A 209 -16.11 -4.85 32.07
N GLU A 210 -16.00 -3.58 32.46
CA GLU A 210 -16.98 -2.54 32.10
C GLU A 210 -17.09 -2.32 30.59
N SER A 211 -16.03 -2.63 29.85
CA SER A 211 -16.01 -2.64 28.38
C SER A 211 -16.85 -3.76 27.74
N GLY A 212 -17.41 -4.67 28.55
CA GLY A 212 -18.12 -5.86 28.11
C GLY A 212 -17.22 -7.05 27.77
N GLN A 213 -15.91 -6.83 27.63
CA GLN A 213 -14.92 -7.87 27.36
C GLN A 213 -14.68 -8.76 28.59
N TRP A 214 -14.31 -10.00 28.37
CA TRP A 214 -13.81 -10.90 29.40
C TRP A 214 -12.29 -10.88 29.39
N ALA A 215 -11.68 -10.64 30.54
CA ALA A 215 -10.23 -10.58 30.66
C ALA A 215 -9.69 -11.46 31.77
N LYS A 216 -8.49 -12.00 31.56
CA LYS A 216 -7.72 -12.75 32.56
C LYS A 216 -6.26 -12.33 32.49
N ARG A 217 -5.75 -11.74 33.58
CA ARG A 217 -4.33 -11.42 33.72
C ARG A 217 -3.57 -12.60 34.32
N ILE A 218 -2.44 -12.96 33.70
CA ILE A 218 -1.53 -13.99 34.22
C ILE A 218 -0.09 -13.46 34.24
N ALA A 219 0.73 -13.98 35.15
CA ALA A 219 2.16 -13.70 35.15
C ALA A 219 2.80 -14.30 33.89
N TYR A 220 3.80 -13.60 33.34
CA TYR A 220 4.55 -14.10 32.20
C TYR A 220 5.52 -15.22 32.62
N THR A 221 5.64 -16.22 31.75
CA THR A 221 6.57 -17.33 31.87
C THR A 221 7.14 -17.61 30.47
N GLU A 222 8.39 -18.08 30.38
CA GLU A 222 9.11 -18.23 29.11
C GLU A 222 8.46 -19.23 28.13
N ASP A 223 7.60 -20.13 28.62
CA ASP A 223 6.81 -21.05 27.79
C ASP A 223 5.65 -20.37 27.06
N LEU A 224 5.25 -19.16 27.47
CA LEU A 224 4.23 -18.37 26.79
C LEU A 224 4.81 -17.74 25.51
N ARG A 225 4.63 -18.42 24.39
CA ARG A 225 5.02 -17.91 23.07
C ARG A 225 4.06 -16.81 22.59
N ILE A 226 4.41 -15.56 22.86
CA ILE A 226 3.69 -14.37 22.36
C ILE A 226 4.10 -14.10 20.91
N LEU A 227 3.13 -14.03 20.01
CA LEU A 227 3.36 -13.85 18.57
C LEU A 227 2.26 -13.02 17.92
N THR A 228 2.47 -12.60 16.68
CA THR A 228 1.41 -12.08 15.79
C THR A 228 1.22 -13.02 14.61
N ARG A 229 -0.02 -13.11 14.12
CA ARG A 229 -0.35 -13.89 12.91
C ARG A 229 -0.57 -12.96 11.74
N ILE A 230 0.01 -13.32 10.60
CA ILE A 230 -0.17 -12.61 9.34
C ILE A 230 -0.84 -13.59 8.39
N PHE A 231 -2.12 -13.34 8.10
CA PHE A 231 -2.89 -14.10 7.12
C PHE A 231 -2.87 -13.35 5.80
N ILE A 232 -2.26 -13.95 4.79
CA ILE A 232 -2.14 -13.39 3.44
C ILE A 232 -2.98 -14.25 2.51
N GLY A 233 -3.80 -13.63 1.66
CA GLY A 233 -4.52 -14.30 0.59
C GLY A 233 -4.54 -13.44 -0.66
N GLU A 234 -5.44 -13.75 -1.56
CA GLU A 234 -5.60 -13.09 -2.85
C GLU A 234 -7.06 -12.71 -3.08
N VAL A 235 -7.30 -11.49 -3.54
CA VAL A 235 -8.62 -10.99 -3.92
C VAL A 235 -8.48 -10.28 -5.25
N SER A 236 -9.26 -10.70 -6.25
CA SER A 236 -9.24 -10.13 -7.60
C SER A 236 -7.83 -10.07 -8.24
N GLY A 237 -6.95 -11.04 -7.91
CA GLY A 237 -5.57 -11.08 -8.40
C GLY A 237 -4.57 -10.27 -7.57
N ILE A 238 -5.00 -9.56 -6.51
CA ILE A 238 -4.12 -8.76 -5.65
C ILE A 238 -3.81 -9.51 -4.35
N PRO A 239 -2.53 -9.55 -3.92
CA PRO A 239 -2.19 -10.06 -2.60
C PRO A 239 -2.69 -9.12 -1.50
N VAL A 240 -3.48 -9.67 -0.58
CA VAL A 240 -4.07 -8.95 0.55
C VAL A 240 -3.73 -9.61 1.89
N ARG A 241 -3.69 -8.82 2.96
CA ARG A 241 -3.58 -9.28 4.35
C ARG A 241 -4.94 -9.14 5.02
N VAL A 242 -5.38 -10.18 5.75
CA VAL A 242 -6.56 -10.10 6.60
C VAL A 242 -6.23 -9.28 7.86
N LEU A 243 -7.04 -8.26 8.13
CA LEU A 243 -6.90 -7.40 9.31
C LEU A 243 -7.84 -7.81 10.43
N ARG A 244 -9.09 -8.15 10.09
CA ARG A 244 -10.11 -8.62 11.03
C ARG A 244 -11.29 -9.27 10.31
N ALA A 245 -12.05 -10.05 11.06
CA ALA A 245 -13.43 -10.38 10.71
C ALA A 245 -14.36 -9.23 11.10
N VAL A 246 -15.37 -8.99 10.27
CA VAL A 246 -16.47 -8.03 10.52
C VAL A 246 -17.79 -8.65 10.07
N THR A 247 -18.89 -8.14 10.61
CA THR A 247 -20.23 -8.48 10.14
C THR A 247 -20.61 -7.53 9.01
N GLY A 248 -20.82 -8.08 7.82
CA GLY A 248 -21.29 -7.36 6.64
C GLY A 248 -22.81 -7.13 6.67
N PRO A 249 -23.31 -6.24 5.80
CA PRO A 249 -24.74 -6.05 5.64
C PRO A 249 -25.40 -7.33 5.12
N ALA A 250 -26.67 -7.55 5.50
CA ALA A 250 -27.50 -8.57 4.85
C ALA A 250 -27.55 -8.29 3.33
N ALA A 251 -27.44 -9.33 2.51
CA ALA A 251 -27.63 -9.17 1.08
C ALA A 251 -29.08 -8.69 0.80
N PRO A 252 -29.30 -7.73 -0.13
CA PRO A 252 -30.63 -7.23 -0.41
C PRO A 252 -31.60 -8.37 -0.77
N GLY A 253 -32.73 -8.45 -0.06
CA GLY A 253 -33.75 -9.48 -0.29
C GLY A 253 -33.41 -10.89 0.23
N VAL A 254 -32.30 -11.04 0.98
CA VAL A 254 -31.94 -12.31 1.64
C VAL A 254 -32.25 -12.21 3.12
N GLU A 255 -33.14 -13.07 3.60
CA GLU A 255 -33.39 -13.23 5.03
C GLU A 255 -32.19 -13.93 5.68
N VAL A 256 -31.54 -13.26 6.63
CA VAL A 256 -30.35 -13.79 7.30
C VAL A 256 -30.80 -14.86 8.30
N THR A 257 -30.61 -16.11 7.92
CA THR A 257 -30.92 -17.28 8.77
C THR A 257 -29.67 -17.88 9.41
N ASP A 258 -28.49 -17.53 8.88
CA ASP A 258 -27.19 -17.99 9.34
C ASP A 258 -26.23 -16.79 9.45
N PRO A 259 -25.69 -16.48 10.65
CA PRO A 259 -24.72 -15.40 10.86
C PRO A 259 -23.48 -15.49 9.96
N ASP A 260 -23.08 -16.70 9.57
CA ASP A 260 -21.90 -16.91 8.72
C ASP A 260 -22.11 -16.32 7.31
N GLN A 261 -23.36 -16.14 6.86
CA GLN A 261 -23.68 -15.49 5.59
C GLN A 261 -23.36 -13.99 5.58
N GLN A 262 -23.18 -13.40 6.76
CA GLN A 262 -22.77 -12.02 6.95
C GLN A 262 -21.28 -11.89 7.28
N LEU A 263 -20.55 -12.98 7.48
CA LEU A 263 -19.12 -12.89 7.78
C LEU A 263 -18.36 -12.28 6.60
N MET A 264 -17.59 -11.23 6.88
CA MET A 264 -16.69 -10.59 5.93
C MET A 264 -15.31 -10.44 6.56
N PHE A 265 -14.27 -10.44 5.74
CA PHE A 265 -12.93 -10.03 6.14
C PHE A 265 -12.67 -8.59 5.69
N HIS A 266 -12.20 -7.77 6.61
CA HIS A 266 -11.54 -6.52 6.27
C HIS A 266 -10.09 -6.84 5.93
N VAL A 267 -9.71 -6.57 4.68
CA VAL A 267 -8.38 -6.89 4.16
C VAL A 267 -7.67 -5.64 3.68
N SER A 268 -6.34 -5.61 3.81
CA SER A 268 -5.49 -4.56 3.23
C SER A 268 -4.64 -5.09 2.09
N ALA A 269 -4.34 -4.26 1.10
CA ALA A 269 -3.35 -4.60 0.09
C ALA A 269 -1.99 -4.83 0.77
N VAL A 270 -1.21 -5.80 0.26
CA VAL A 270 0.18 -6.04 0.72
C VAL A 270 1.16 -5.07 0.05
N VAL A 271 0.81 -4.54 -1.12
CA VAL A 271 1.59 -3.56 -1.88
C VAL A 271 0.95 -2.19 -1.71
N SER A 272 1.75 -1.18 -1.37
CA SER A 272 1.32 0.22 -1.25
C SER A 272 1.44 0.92 -2.62
N ASP A 273 0.50 0.64 -3.51
CA ASP A 273 0.50 1.19 -4.87
C ASP A 273 -0.90 1.70 -5.23
N ALA A 274 -1.06 3.02 -5.22
CA ALA A 274 -2.35 3.70 -5.31
C ALA A 274 -3.09 3.40 -6.62
N PRO A 275 -2.50 3.63 -7.82
CA PRO A 275 -3.19 3.29 -9.07
C PRO A 275 -3.52 1.79 -9.17
N TYR A 276 -2.60 0.92 -8.70
CA TYR A 276 -2.80 -0.52 -8.72
C TYR A 276 -3.99 -0.97 -7.85
N CYS A 277 -4.13 -0.41 -6.65
CA CYS A 277 -5.19 -0.75 -5.71
C CYS A 277 -6.56 -0.16 -6.14
N GLU A 278 -6.58 1.08 -6.62
CA GLU A 278 -7.83 1.73 -7.04
C GLU A 278 -8.46 1.07 -8.27
N ALA A 279 -7.64 0.55 -9.18
CA ALA A 279 -8.11 -0.15 -10.37
C ALA A 279 -8.89 -1.46 -10.10
N VAL A 280 -8.75 -2.04 -8.90
CA VAL A 280 -9.55 -3.18 -8.45
C VAL A 280 -10.57 -2.80 -7.37
N HIS A 281 -10.88 -1.50 -7.25
CA HIS A 281 -11.88 -0.95 -6.34
C HIS A 281 -11.55 -1.13 -4.85
N MET A 282 -10.27 -1.18 -4.47
CA MET A 282 -9.90 -1.00 -3.07
C MET A 282 -10.00 0.47 -2.69
N HIS A 283 -10.41 0.74 -1.45
CA HIS A 283 -10.58 2.08 -0.93
C HIS A 283 -9.36 2.48 -0.08
N ARG A 284 -8.89 3.72 -0.25
CA ARG A 284 -7.89 4.29 0.64
C ARG A 284 -8.45 4.36 2.07
N TRP A 285 -7.82 3.63 2.98
CA TRP A 285 -8.15 3.65 4.41
C TRP A 285 -7.26 4.64 5.18
N ALA A 286 -6.00 4.74 4.77
CA ALA A 286 -5.03 5.72 5.23
C ALA A 286 -4.03 6.00 4.09
N THR A 287 -3.16 6.99 4.22
CA THR A 287 -2.07 7.22 3.26
C THR A 287 -1.24 5.95 3.05
N GLY A 288 -0.88 5.63 1.80
CA GLY A 288 -0.20 4.37 1.46
C GLY A 288 -0.94 3.06 1.79
N THR A 289 -2.19 3.09 2.26
CA THR A 289 -2.92 1.88 2.71
C THR A 289 -4.32 1.79 2.11
N TYR A 290 -4.56 0.69 1.39
CA TYR A 290 -5.82 0.42 0.70
C TYR A 290 -6.47 -0.82 1.28
N THR A 291 -7.79 -0.78 1.46
CA THR A 291 -8.56 -1.86 2.06
C THR A 291 -9.86 -2.13 1.31
N MET A 292 -10.43 -3.31 1.53
CA MET A 292 -11.78 -3.64 1.10
C MET A 292 -12.40 -4.68 2.03
N LEU A 293 -13.73 -4.85 1.94
CA LEU A 293 -14.44 -5.94 2.59
C LEU A 293 -14.61 -7.08 1.61
N VAL A 294 -14.29 -8.30 2.03
CA VAL A 294 -14.37 -9.49 1.17
C VAL A 294 -15.08 -10.62 1.88
N ARG A 295 -15.88 -11.39 1.16
CA ARG A 295 -16.44 -12.63 1.70
C ARG A 295 -15.33 -13.69 1.83
N PRO A 296 -15.36 -14.56 2.86
CA PRO A 296 -14.36 -15.61 3.06
C PRO A 296 -14.12 -16.47 1.81
N GLU A 297 -15.15 -16.83 1.06
CA GLU A 297 -15.06 -17.62 -0.17
C GLU A 297 -14.32 -16.92 -1.32
N ASN A 298 -14.22 -15.59 -1.27
CA ASN A 298 -13.49 -14.79 -2.26
C ASN A 298 -12.02 -14.58 -1.86
N LEU A 299 -11.62 -15.01 -0.66
CA LEU A 299 -10.22 -14.96 -0.22
C LEU A 299 -9.50 -16.24 -0.66
N LEU A 300 -8.89 -16.15 -1.84
CA LEU A 300 -8.22 -17.29 -2.48
C LEU A 300 -6.79 -17.45 -1.96
N ASN A 301 -6.25 -18.65 -2.15
CA ASN A 301 -4.83 -18.94 -2.00
C ASN A 301 -4.19 -18.46 -0.68
N HIS A 302 -4.90 -18.61 0.43
CA HIS A 302 -4.47 -18.05 1.69
C HIS A 302 -3.31 -18.86 2.32
N ARG A 303 -2.41 -18.15 2.99
CA ARG A 303 -1.33 -18.69 3.81
C ARG A 303 -1.27 -17.95 5.14
N ARG A 304 -0.75 -18.64 6.14
CA ARG A 304 -0.51 -18.08 7.48
C ARG A 304 0.99 -17.99 7.75
N GLN A 305 1.42 -16.85 8.25
CA GLN A 305 2.75 -16.61 8.78
C GLN A 305 2.64 -16.21 10.25
N GLU A 306 3.65 -16.53 11.04
CA GLU A 306 3.77 -16.13 12.44
C GLU A 306 5.05 -15.31 12.61
N ALA A 307 4.97 -14.25 13.40
CA ALA A 307 6.13 -13.43 13.75
C ALA A 307 6.20 -13.24 15.27
N VAL A 308 7.40 -13.33 15.82
CA VAL A 308 7.69 -13.16 17.25
C VAL A 308 8.63 -11.96 17.39
N PRO A 309 8.45 -11.08 18.39
CA PRO A 309 9.40 -10.02 18.67
C PRO A 309 10.81 -10.57 18.94
N VAL A 310 11.81 -9.94 18.33
CA VAL A 310 13.23 -10.25 18.58
C VAL A 310 13.74 -9.59 19.87
N SER A 311 13.08 -8.53 20.32
CA SER A 311 13.38 -7.80 21.55
C SER A 311 12.11 -7.15 22.09
N TRP A 312 12.05 -7.04 23.43
CA TRP A 312 11.02 -6.31 24.17
C TRP A 312 11.52 -4.95 24.69
N ASP A 313 12.82 -4.67 24.58
CA ASP A 313 13.42 -3.38 24.90
C ASP A 313 13.01 -2.33 23.86
N MET A 314 12.40 -1.26 24.35
CA MET A 314 11.88 -0.16 23.54
C MET A 314 12.66 1.14 23.76
N SER A 315 13.61 1.16 24.69
CA SER A 315 14.31 2.36 25.14
C SER A 315 15.21 2.97 24.06
N ALA A 316 15.80 2.12 23.21
CA ALA A 316 16.71 2.49 22.12
C ALA A 316 16.17 2.13 20.73
N ARG A 317 14.88 1.79 20.62
CA ARG A 317 14.30 1.37 19.34
C ARG A 317 14.19 2.56 18.38
N PRO A 318 14.78 2.51 17.18
CA PRO A 318 14.66 3.58 16.20
C PRO A 318 13.24 3.69 15.66
N ALA A 319 12.90 4.87 15.12
CA ALA A 319 11.60 5.12 14.50
C ALA A 319 11.35 4.23 13.27
N ILE A 320 12.42 3.87 12.53
CA ILE A 320 12.36 2.88 11.47
C ILE A 320 12.70 1.52 12.07
N THR A 321 11.71 0.62 12.13
CA THR A 321 11.84 -0.70 12.79
C THR A 321 12.05 -1.84 11.80
N SER A 322 11.81 -1.58 10.52
CA SER A 322 12.01 -2.51 9.41
C SER A 322 12.97 -1.91 8.39
N ILE A 323 14.24 -2.32 8.43
CA ILE A 323 15.28 -1.90 7.49
C ILE A 323 15.72 -3.13 6.69
N SER A 324 15.79 -3.01 5.36
CA SER A 324 16.40 -4.04 4.54
C SER A 324 17.91 -4.11 4.86
N PRO A 325 18.46 -5.28 5.23
CA PRO A 325 19.90 -5.39 5.52
C PRO A 325 20.75 -5.17 4.27
N GLN A 326 20.16 -5.34 3.08
CA GLN A 326 20.77 -5.04 1.80
C GLN A 326 19.96 -3.94 1.11
N PRO A 327 20.47 -2.70 1.04
CA PRO A 327 19.82 -1.63 0.32
C PRO A 327 19.61 -1.98 -1.16
N PHE A 328 18.55 -1.42 -1.74
CA PHE A 328 18.31 -1.51 -3.17
C PHE A 328 19.31 -0.62 -3.94
N ALA A 329 20.21 -1.22 -4.72
CA ALA A 329 21.09 -0.49 -5.63
C ALA A 329 20.33 -0.19 -6.92
N VAL A 330 19.86 1.06 -7.00
CA VAL A 330 19.10 1.59 -8.15
C VAL A 330 19.96 1.71 -9.41
N ASP A 331 21.27 1.76 -9.25
CA ASP A 331 22.29 1.85 -10.30
C ASP A 331 22.78 0.48 -10.81
N ASP A 332 22.35 -0.62 -10.17
CA ASP A 332 22.65 -1.98 -10.61
C ASP A 332 21.49 -2.57 -11.42
N ILE A 333 21.72 -2.78 -12.73
CA ILE A 333 20.68 -3.29 -13.64
C ILE A 333 20.20 -4.69 -13.24
N ASP A 334 21.09 -5.55 -12.72
CA ASP A 334 20.71 -6.91 -12.32
C ASP A 334 19.82 -6.86 -11.08
N GLN A 335 20.10 -5.95 -10.14
CA GLN A 335 19.24 -5.76 -8.96
C GLN A 335 17.88 -5.16 -9.34
N VAL A 336 17.83 -4.22 -10.28
CA VAL A 336 16.56 -3.66 -10.81
C VAL A 336 15.73 -4.77 -11.49
N VAL A 337 16.36 -5.62 -12.30
CA VAL A 337 15.70 -6.77 -12.96
C VAL A 337 15.19 -7.77 -11.93
N GLN A 338 16.00 -8.15 -10.95
CA GLN A 338 15.60 -9.06 -9.88
C GLN A 338 14.42 -8.52 -9.07
N SER A 339 14.43 -7.22 -8.73
CA SER A 339 13.31 -6.55 -8.04
C SER A 339 12.02 -6.57 -8.86
N ALA A 340 12.10 -6.33 -10.17
CA ALA A 340 10.93 -6.39 -11.05
C ALA A 340 10.36 -7.82 -11.14
N LEU A 341 11.22 -8.83 -11.29
CA LEU A 341 10.81 -10.24 -11.33
C LEU A 341 10.22 -10.70 -9.98
N ALA A 342 10.82 -10.27 -8.87
CA ALA A 342 10.33 -10.56 -7.53
C ALA A 342 8.97 -9.91 -7.28
N LEU A 343 8.74 -8.68 -7.75
CA LEU A 343 7.45 -8.01 -7.65
C LEU A 343 6.37 -8.73 -8.49
N LEU A 344 6.69 -9.11 -9.73
CA LEU A 344 5.81 -9.93 -10.57
C LEU A 344 5.42 -11.25 -9.87
N ALA A 345 6.39 -11.95 -9.30
CA ALA A 345 6.14 -13.21 -8.57
C ALA A 345 5.27 -13.01 -7.32
N GLN A 346 5.43 -11.90 -6.62
CA GLN A 346 4.68 -11.58 -5.40
C GLN A 346 3.23 -11.17 -5.67
N THR A 347 2.95 -10.58 -6.84
CA THR A 347 1.59 -10.17 -7.23
C THR A 347 0.92 -11.13 -8.19
N SER A 348 1.49 -12.33 -8.38
CA SER A 348 0.91 -13.37 -9.23
C SER A 348 0.10 -14.39 -8.42
N PRO A 349 -0.90 -15.06 -9.05
CA PRO A 349 -1.76 -16.03 -8.37
C PRO A 349 -0.99 -17.22 -7.80
N THR A 350 -1.27 -17.66 -6.58
CA THR A 350 -0.33 -18.51 -5.80
C THR A 350 -0.03 -19.89 -6.43
N ASN A 351 -0.91 -20.39 -7.30
CA ASN A 351 -0.73 -21.63 -8.06
C ASN A 351 -0.04 -21.43 -9.43
N TRP A 352 0.59 -20.28 -9.69
CA TRP A 352 1.38 -20.03 -10.89
C TRP A 352 2.58 -21.00 -11.00
N GLN A 353 3.02 -21.26 -12.23
CA GLN A 353 4.21 -22.05 -12.60
C GLN A 353 5.17 -21.22 -13.44
N LYS A 354 4.64 -20.38 -14.34
CA LYS A 354 5.40 -19.43 -15.15
C LYS A 354 4.64 -18.13 -15.29
N ILE A 355 5.32 -17.00 -15.13
CA ILE A 355 4.79 -15.66 -15.40
C ILE A 355 5.52 -15.09 -16.61
N VAL A 356 4.78 -14.43 -17.49
CA VAL A 356 5.28 -13.76 -18.68
C VAL A 356 4.72 -12.33 -18.71
N LEU A 357 5.61 -11.35 -18.61
CA LEU A 357 5.31 -9.94 -18.86
C LEU A 357 5.88 -9.56 -20.23
N ARG A 358 5.04 -9.03 -21.11
CA ARG A 358 5.46 -8.28 -22.30
C ARG A 358 5.08 -6.83 -22.09
N ALA A 359 6.05 -5.92 -22.19
CA ALA A 359 5.82 -4.49 -22.05
C ALA A 359 6.50 -3.72 -23.18
N GLN A 360 5.85 -2.66 -23.65
CA GLN A 360 6.37 -1.66 -24.57
C GLN A 360 6.43 -0.32 -23.82
N VAL A 361 7.61 0.29 -23.78
CA VAL A 361 7.90 1.48 -22.95
C VAL A 361 8.38 2.59 -23.87
N ILE A 362 7.49 3.50 -24.25
CA ILE A 362 7.74 4.61 -25.17
C ILE A 362 7.42 5.92 -24.45
N GLY A 363 8.46 6.73 -24.20
CA GLY A 363 8.36 7.96 -23.42
C GLY A 363 7.77 7.69 -22.04
N THR A 364 6.66 8.35 -21.72
CA THR A 364 5.91 8.13 -20.47
C THR A 364 4.84 7.04 -20.61
N LYS A 365 4.56 6.55 -21.82
CA LYS A 365 3.52 5.55 -22.09
C LYS A 365 4.07 4.13 -21.92
N VAL A 366 3.29 3.29 -21.23
CA VAL A 366 3.60 1.85 -21.14
C VAL A 366 2.37 1.04 -21.52
N ILE A 367 2.56 0.15 -22.50
CA ILE A 367 1.55 -0.83 -22.93
C ILE A 367 2.07 -2.20 -22.51
N TYR A 368 1.26 -3.00 -21.82
CA TYR A 368 1.72 -4.29 -21.32
C TYR A 368 0.64 -5.37 -21.31
N GLN A 369 1.12 -6.62 -21.25
CA GLN A 369 0.32 -7.81 -20.99
C GLN A 369 1.07 -8.71 -20.01
N VAL A 370 0.37 -9.22 -19.01
CA VAL A 370 0.91 -10.17 -18.03
C VAL A 370 0.06 -11.43 -18.00
N HIS A 371 0.71 -12.57 -18.19
CA HIS A 371 0.09 -13.88 -18.16
C HIS A 371 0.79 -14.78 -17.15
N ALA A 372 0.02 -15.55 -16.39
CA ALA A 372 0.51 -16.61 -15.51
C ALA A 372 -0.02 -17.95 -16.01
N LEU A 373 0.87 -18.88 -16.34
CA LEU A 373 0.54 -20.30 -16.50
C LEU A 373 0.38 -20.91 -15.11
N LEU A 374 -0.76 -21.53 -14.85
CA LEU A 374 -1.10 -22.15 -13.56
C LEU A 374 -0.72 -23.63 -13.54
N SER A 375 -0.73 -24.25 -12.35
CA SER A 375 -0.39 -25.66 -12.16
C SER A 375 -1.36 -26.66 -12.82
N ASP A 376 -2.53 -26.20 -13.24
CA ASP A 376 -3.56 -26.98 -13.94
C ASP A 376 -3.60 -26.67 -15.45
N ASP A 377 -2.49 -26.15 -15.99
CA ASP A 377 -2.29 -25.76 -17.39
C ASP A 377 -3.22 -24.63 -17.89
N ARG A 378 -4.03 -24.02 -17.02
CA ARG A 378 -4.79 -22.81 -17.37
C ARG A 378 -3.87 -21.59 -17.43
N VAL A 379 -4.20 -20.64 -18.30
CA VAL A 379 -3.55 -19.33 -18.37
C VAL A 379 -4.44 -18.30 -17.71
N ALA A 380 -3.93 -17.65 -16.67
CA ALA A 380 -4.55 -16.49 -16.04
C ALA A 380 -3.92 -15.20 -16.60
N ARG A 381 -4.74 -14.27 -17.07
CA ARG A 381 -4.30 -12.90 -17.38
C ARG A 381 -4.38 -12.05 -16.13
N LEU A 382 -3.27 -11.41 -15.75
CA LEU A 382 -3.31 -10.37 -14.72
C LEU A 382 -3.88 -9.11 -15.38
N LYS A 383 -5.02 -8.64 -14.88
CA LYS A 383 -5.71 -7.47 -15.45
C LYS A 383 -4.89 -6.20 -15.28
N ILE A 384 -4.26 -6.06 -14.12
CA ILE A 384 -3.40 -4.94 -13.78
C ILE A 384 -2.09 -5.43 -13.17
N ALA A 385 -1.00 -4.74 -13.49
CA ALA A 385 0.32 -4.96 -12.91
C ALA A 385 0.67 -3.80 -11.96
N PRO A 386 1.44 -4.03 -10.89
CA PRO A 386 1.90 -2.95 -10.02
C PRO A 386 2.61 -1.83 -10.78
N THR A 387 2.26 -0.58 -10.49
CA THR A 387 2.87 0.61 -11.07
C THR A 387 4.37 0.65 -10.84
N ALA A 388 4.84 0.16 -9.68
CA ALA A 388 6.27 0.02 -9.37
C ALA A 388 7.07 -0.75 -10.44
N LEU A 389 6.46 -1.71 -11.16
CA LEU A 389 7.12 -2.38 -12.28
C LEU A 389 7.50 -1.40 -13.40
N MET A 390 6.66 -0.40 -13.65
CA MET A 390 6.91 0.60 -14.70
C MET A 390 8.12 1.47 -14.34
N HIS A 391 8.31 1.77 -13.06
CA HIS A 391 9.50 2.48 -12.57
C HIS A 391 10.77 1.64 -12.80
N TYR A 392 10.73 0.34 -12.50
CA TYR A 392 11.86 -0.55 -12.77
C TYR A 392 12.18 -0.65 -14.26
N LEU A 393 11.18 -0.80 -15.12
CA LEU A 393 11.39 -0.86 -16.57
C LEU A 393 12.04 0.43 -17.12
N ARG A 394 11.61 1.60 -16.65
CA ARG A 394 12.23 2.87 -17.04
C ARG A 394 13.66 2.99 -16.53
N GLN A 395 13.92 2.56 -15.29
CA GLN A 395 15.26 2.55 -14.75
C GLN A 395 16.19 1.63 -15.55
N MET A 396 15.72 0.46 -16.00
CA MET A 396 16.48 -0.40 -16.90
C MET A 396 16.84 0.33 -18.21
N LYS A 397 15.95 1.13 -18.81
CA LYS A 397 16.29 1.96 -20.00
C LYS A 397 17.42 2.95 -19.69
N VAL A 398 17.33 3.65 -18.56
CA VAL A 398 18.35 4.62 -18.13
C VAL A 398 19.72 3.95 -17.95
N LEU A 399 19.77 2.81 -17.26
CA LEU A 399 21.02 2.10 -17.02
C LEU A 399 21.65 1.53 -18.30
N ARG A 400 20.82 1.08 -19.25
CA ARG A 400 21.32 0.64 -20.56
C ARG A 400 21.96 1.78 -21.34
N ILE A 401 21.33 2.96 -21.35
CA ILE A 401 21.93 4.15 -21.98
C ILE A 401 23.25 4.51 -21.31
N ALA A 402 23.30 4.49 -19.98
CA ALA A 402 24.53 4.75 -19.24
C ALA A 402 25.66 3.74 -19.55
N ALA A 403 25.30 2.50 -19.89
CA ALA A 403 26.23 1.47 -20.36
C ALA A 403 26.60 1.60 -21.85
N GLY A 404 26.09 2.59 -22.58
CA GLY A 404 26.31 2.78 -24.01
C GLY A 404 25.47 1.86 -24.90
N GLU A 405 24.44 1.21 -24.36
CA GLU A 405 23.53 0.35 -25.10
C GLU A 405 22.27 1.11 -25.55
N ALA A 406 21.69 0.68 -26.67
CA ALA A 406 20.41 1.22 -27.13
C ALA A 406 19.30 1.01 -26.07
N PRO A 407 18.47 2.04 -25.81
CA PRO A 407 17.25 1.86 -25.03
C PRO A 407 16.29 0.91 -25.77
N PHE A 408 15.63 0.04 -25.02
CA PHE A 408 14.65 -0.88 -25.62
C PHE A 408 13.32 -0.17 -25.89
N PHE A 409 12.63 -0.61 -26.93
CA PHE A 409 11.24 -0.26 -27.20
C PHE A 409 10.28 -1.18 -26.46
N SER A 410 10.62 -2.48 -26.39
CA SER A 410 9.84 -3.47 -25.66
C SER A 410 10.73 -4.50 -24.96
N VAL A 411 10.14 -5.14 -23.94
CA VAL A 411 10.79 -6.12 -23.07
C VAL A 411 9.85 -7.30 -22.84
N LEU A 412 10.43 -8.49 -22.81
CA LEU A 412 9.79 -9.74 -22.44
C LEU A 412 10.50 -10.29 -21.20
N MET A 413 9.84 -10.22 -20.05
CA MET A 413 10.32 -10.84 -18.80
C MET A 413 9.57 -12.13 -18.54
N GLN A 414 10.29 -13.17 -18.16
CA GLN A 414 9.74 -14.47 -17.77
C GLN A 414 10.34 -14.92 -16.46
N ILE A 415 9.52 -15.47 -15.57
CA ILE A 415 9.97 -16.12 -14.33
C ILE A 415 9.20 -17.42 -14.13
N ASN A 416 9.91 -18.48 -13.76
CA ASN A 416 9.35 -19.77 -13.36
C ASN A 416 9.35 -19.89 -11.84
N LYS A 417 8.48 -20.74 -11.30
CA LYS A 417 8.32 -20.92 -9.84
C LYS A 417 9.57 -21.47 -9.15
N ASP A 418 10.44 -22.13 -9.90
CA ASP A 418 11.75 -22.59 -9.45
C ASP A 418 12.81 -21.47 -9.40
N GLY A 419 12.43 -20.22 -9.72
CA GLY A 419 13.29 -19.04 -9.72
C GLY A 419 14.04 -18.80 -11.03
N LYS A 420 13.96 -19.70 -12.02
CA LYS A 420 14.60 -19.46 -13.33
C LYS A 420 13.88 -18.33 -14.06
N ALA A 421 14.63 -17.31 -14.44
CA ALA A 421 14.11 -16.15 -15.15
C ALA A 421 14.89 -15.85 -16.43
N ALA A 422 14.24 -15.15 -17.35
CA ALA A 422 14.83 -14.63 -18.58
C ALA A 422 14.25 -13.26 -18.90
N MET A 423 15.09 -12.38 -19.44
CA MET A 423 14.68 -11.08 -19.97
C MET A 423 15.21 -10.95 -21.40
N ASN A 424 14.33 -10.60 -22.33
CA ASN A 424 14.70 -10.26 -23.70
C ASN A 424 14.21 -8.86 -24.01
N VAL A 425 15.04 -8.07 -24.67
CA VAL A 425 14.72 -6.70 -25.07
C VAL A 425 14.72 -6.58 -26.58
N ASN A 426 13.84 -5.74 -27.11
CA ASN A 426 13.84 -5.35 -28.51
C ASN A 426 14.23 -3.87 -28.61
N THR A 427 15.36 -3.62 -29.25
CA THR A 427 15.96 -2.28 -29.42
C THR A 427 15.88 -1.76 -30.85
N ASP A 428 15.46 -2.59 -31.80
CA ASP A 428 15.69 -2.35 -33.24
C ASP A 428 14.43 -2.54 -34.08
N ASN A 429 13.67 -3.62 -33.84
CA ASN A 429 12.46 -3.89 -34.63
C ASN A 429 11.27 -3.05 -34.14
N PRO A 430 10.29 -2.73 -35.00
CA PRO A 430 9.02 -2.16 -34.58
C PRO A 430 8.39 -3.01 -33.47
N PRO A 431 8.02 -2.44 -32.31
CA PRO A 431 7.44 -3.22 -31.23
C PRO A 431 5.98 -3.63 -31.54
N PRO A 432 5.45 -4.68 -30.90
CA PRO A 432 4.16 -5.27 -31.28
C PRO A 432 2.94 -4.33 -31.20
N TRP A 433 3.02 -3.26 -30.41
CA TRP A 433 1.95 -2.27 -30.25
C TRP A 433 2.38 -0.88 -30.73
N ALA A 434 3.26 -0.82 -31.74
CA ALA A 434 3.74 0.45 -32.28
C ALA A 434 2.60 1.35 -32.76
N ASP A 435 1.59 0.77 -33.41
CA ASP A 435 0.43 1.50 -33.96
C ASP A 435 -0.51 2.07 -32.88
N GLN A 436 -0.37 1.63 -31.63
CA GLN A 436 -1.15 2.15 -30.50
C GLN A 436 -0.47 3.35 -29.81
N VAL A 437 0.70 3.76 -30.30
CA VAL A 437 1.47 4.87 -29.76
C VAL A 437 1.34 6.07 -30.69
N ALA A 438 0.99 7.22 -30.11
CA ALA A 438 0.81 8.43 -30.88
C ALA A 438 2.19 8.95 -31.37
N PRO A 439 2.28 9.59 -32.54
CA PRO A 439 3.55 10.13 -33.06
C PRO A 439 4.31 11.00 -32.04
N GLU A 440 3.60 11.77 -31.21
CA GLU A 440 4.17 12.68 -30.21
C GLU A 440 4.84 11.93 -29.06
N ASP A 441 4.35 10.73 -28.72
CA ASP A 441 4.96 9.86 -27.70
C ASP A 441 6.32 9.32 -28.17
N TRP A 442 6.48 9.07 -29.48
CA TRP A 442 7.77 8.66 -30.06
C TRP A 442 8.81 9.78 -29.99
N GLN A 443 8.40 11.02 -30.24
CA GLN A 443 9.26 12.17 -30.05
C GLN A 443 9.66 12.33 -28.58
N ARG A 444 8.70 12.20 -27.66
CA ARG A 444 8.97 12.21 -26.22
C ARG A 444 9.92 11.09 -25.79
N ASP A 445 9.83 9.91 -26.38
CA ASP A 445 10.78 8.82 -26.12
C ASP A 445 12.21 9.22 -26.49
N MET A 446 12.41 9.88 -27.63
CA MET A 446 13.73 10.35 -28.06
C MET A 446 14.28 11.48 -27.18
N GLU A 447 13.41 12.33 -26.63
CA GLU A 447 13.79 13.37 -25.66
C GLU A 447 14.23 12.78 -24.32
N LEU A 448 13.49 11.79 -23.80
CA LEU A 448 13.74 11.18 -22.50
C LEU A 448 14.85 10.11 -22.54
N TYR A 449 14.95 9.39 -23.66
CA TYR A 449 15.81 8.24 -23.87
C TYR A 449 16.59 8.40 -25.18
N PRO A 450 17.52 9.37 -25.26
CA PRO A 450 18.24 9.66 -26.49
C PRO A 450 19.02 8.44 -26.97
N ARG A 451 18.91 8.18 -28.28
CA ARG A 451 19.63 7.12 -28.99
C ARG A 451 20.83 7.72 -29.74
N PRO A 452 21.96 7.01 -29.82
CA PRO A 452 22.99 7.33 -30.80
C PRO A 452 22.39 7.36 -32.22
N ALA A 453 22.81 8.31 -33.05
CA ALA A 453 22.22 8.52 -34.38
C ALA A 453 22.35 7.30 -35.31
N ASP A 454 23.41 6.51 -35.13
CA ASP A 454 23.68 5.25 -35.82
C ASP A 454 22.86 4.07 -35.28
N GLN A 455 22.09 4.26 -34.20
CA GLN A 455 21.23 3.27 -33.57
C GLN A 455 19.74 3.68 -33.61
N VAL A 456 19.38 4.64 -34.45
CA VAL A 456 17.99 5.02 -34.74
C VAL A 456 17.51 4.20 -35.94
N PRO A 457 16.53 3.28 -35.78
CA PRO A 457 16.04 2.48 -36.90
C PRO A 457 15.24 3.31 -37.91
N ASP A 458 15.26 2.92 -39.19
CA ASP A 458 14.56 3.62 -40.28
C ASP A 458 13.06 3.83 -39.99
N TRP A 459 12.38 2.80 -39.49
CA TRP A 459 10.95 2.90 -39.17
C TRP A 459 10.64 3.95 -38.10
N LEU A 460 11.58 4.23 -37.19
CA LEU A 460 11.40 5.26 -36.18
C LEU A 460 11.57 6.65 -36.80
N LEU A 461 12.49 6.81 -37.76
CA LEU A 461 12.61 8.06 -38.53
C LEU A 461 11.30 8.38 -39.27
N ASP A 462 10.67 7.36 -39.88
CA ASP A 462 9.37 7.52 -40.53
C ASP A 462 8.30 8.00 -39.53
N LYS A 463 8.26 7.42 -38.32
CA LYS A 463 7.31 7.84 -37.25
C LYS A 463 7.57 9.26 -36.74
N LEU A 464 8.82 9.67 -36.63
CA LEU A 464 9.19 11.03 -36.23
C LEU A 464 8.83 12.06 -37.32
N ALA A 465 8.96 11.69 -38.61
CA ALA A 465 8.52 12.51 -39.72
C ALA A 465 6.98 12.66 -39.78
N GLU A 466 6.23 11.60 -39.46
CA GLU A 466 4.77 11.66 -39.28
C GLU A 466 4.38 12.65 -38.16
N ALA A 467 5.11 12.68 -37.04
CA ALA A 467 4.85 13.60 -35.94
C ALA A 467 5.08 15.07 -36.35
N ALA A 468 6.21 15.34 -37.02
CA ALA A 468 6.56 16.68 -37.48
C ALA A 468 5.54 17.25 -38.48
N SER A 469 5.05 16.42 -39.41
CA SER A 469 4.07 16.85 -40.43
C SER A 469 2.66 17.12 -39.86
N LYS A 470 2.26 16.42 -38.79
CA LYS A 470 1.00 16.71 -38.07
C LYS A 470 1.07 17.99 -37.24
N GLY A 471 2.20 18.26 -36.59
CA GLY A 471 2.41 19.50 -35.82
C GLY A 471 2.37 20.76 -36.69
N GLU A 472 2.85 20.69 -37.94
CA GLU A 472 2.78 21.80 -38.90
C GLU A 472 1.35 22.04 -39.43
N HIS A 473 0.54 20.99 -39.54
CA HIS A 473 -0.84 21.09 -39.99
C HIS A 473 -1.78 21.73 -38.94
N ASP A 474 -1.57 21.45 -37.65
CA ASP A 474 -2.34 22.07 -36.56
C ASP A 474 -1.90 23.53 -36.30
N ALA A 475 -0.61 23.86 -36.50
CA ALA A 475 -0.12 25.24 -36.37
C ALA A 475 -0.62 26.19 -37.49
N GLY A 476 -1.09 25.63 -38.61
CA GLY A 476 -1.62 26.39 -39.76
C GLY A 476 -3.12 26.72 -39.68
N ALA A 477 -3.83 26.28 -38.64
CA ALA A 477 -5.29 26.36 -38.54
C ALA A 477 -5.83 27.34 -37.47
N GLU A 478 -5.04 28.30 -36.99
CA GLU A 478 -5.57 29.43 -36.21
C GLU A 478 -5.90 30.64 -37.11
N GLY A 479 -7.12 30.62 -37.67
CA GLY A 479 -7.68 31.76 -38.40
C GLY A 479 -9.10 31.53 -38.94
N ALA A 480 -10.10 32.08 -38.23
CA ALA A 480 -11.47 32.43 -38.65
C ALA A 480 -12.64 31.40 -38.56
N ASP A 481 -13.36 31.52 -37.46
CA ASP A 481 -14.83 31.69 -37.24
C ASP A 481 -15.93 30.66 -37.65
N ALA A 482 -16.76 30.42 -36.62
CA ALA A 482 -18.13 29.90 -36.42
C ALA A 482 -18.95 29.10 -37.47
N GLY A 483 -19.58 28.02 -36.96
CA GLY A 483 -20.85 27.46 -37.46
C GLY A 483 -21.09 25.99 -37.07
N ALA A 484 -22.16 25.71 -36.31
CA ALA A 484 -22.44 24.48 -35.55
C ALA A 484 -23.02 23.28 -36.35
N GLU A 485 -22.74 22.03 -35.91
CA GLU A 485 -23.73 21.10 -35.29
C GLU A 485 -23.12 19.73 -34.86
N GLU A 486 -23.37 19.40 -33.58
CA GLU A 486 -23.58 18.09 -32.92
C GLU A 486 -22.81 16.80 -33.31
N SER A 487 -21.93 16.36 -32.39
CA SER A 487 -21.88 14.97 -31.94
C SER A 487 -21.20 14.89 -30.56
N ALA A 488 -21.90 14.30 -29.60
CA ALA A 488 -21.51 14.22 -28.20
C ALA A 488 -20.45 13.14 -27.95
N THR A 489 -19.35 13.51 -27.30
CA THR A 489 -18.69 12.71 -26.25
C THR A 489 -17.79 13.63 -25.43
N ALA A 490 -18.04 13.64 -24.12
CA ALA A 490 -17.33 14.47 -23.14
C ALA A 490 -15.85 14.09 -23.06
N THR A 491 -14.98 15.09 -23.19
CA THR A 491 -13.60 15.07 -22.73
C THR A 491 -13.58 15.06 -21.20
N VAL A 492 -12.88 14.08 -20.62
CA VAL A 492 -12.46 14.10 -19.22
C VAL A 492 -10.94 13.85 -19.19
N ASP A 493 -10.22 14.85 -18.69
CA ASP A 493 -8.80 14.78 -18.33
C ASP A 493 -8.68 14.12 -16.95
N LEU A 494 -7.93 13.00 -16.83
CA LEU A 494 -7.90 12.17 -15.61
C LEU A 494 -6.53 11.57 -15.23
N THR A 495 -5.39 11.94 -15.83
CA THR A 495 -4.10 11.35 -15.40
C THR A 495 -2.88 12.21 -15.77
N ALA A 496 -2.53 13.20 -14.95
CA ALA A 496 -1.15 13.68 -14.93
C ALA A 496 -0.30 12.60 -14.21
N GLY A 497 0.26 11.66 -14.98
CA GLY A 497 1.09 10.59 -14.43
C GLY A 497 1.41 9.49 -15.43
N PHE A 498 0.45 8.64 -15.80
CA PHE A 498 0.66 7.51 -16.71
C PHE A 498 -0.60 7.16 -17.50
N ILE A 499 -0.50 7.17 -18.83
CA ILE A 499 -1.48 6.52 -19.71
C ILE A 499 -1.17 5.02 -19.70
N VAL A 500 -1.93 4.24 -18.93
CA VAL A 500 -1.99 2.78 -19.07
C VAL A 500 -3.16 2.48 -20.00
N THR A 501 -2.86 2.18 -21.27
CA THR A 501 -3.87 1.71 -22.22
C THR A 501 -3.84 0.18 -22.24
N GLU A 502 -4.98 -0.48 -21.98
CA GLU A 502 -5.08 -1.93 -22.11
C GLU A 502 -4.76 -2.36 -23.56
N ALA A 503 -3.82 -3.29 -23.72
CA ALA A 503 -3.52 -3.86 -25.02
C ALA A 503 -4.68 -4.74 -25.51
N THR A 504 -5.13 -4.50 -26.74
CA THR A 504 -5.97 -5.44 -27.50
C THR A 504 -5.27 -6.80 -27.59
N PRO A 505 -5.98 -7.94 -27.44
CA PRO A 505 -5.37 -9.26 -27.59
C PRO A 505 -4.68 -9.38 -28.96
N VAL A 506 -3.43 -9.83 -28.96
CA VAL A 506 -2.74 -10.24 -30.20
C VAL A 506 -3.05 -11.72 -30.40
N GLU A 507 -3.66 -12.09 -31.53
CA GLU A 507 -3.88 -13.50 -31.86
C GLU A 507 -2.54 -14.26 -31.86
N GLU A 508 -2.49 -15.37 -31.13
CA GLU A 508 -1.31 -16.25 -31.13
C GLU A 508 -1.10 -16.81 -32.54
N PRO A 509 0.15 -16.86 -33.06
CA PRO A 509 0.41 -17.60 -34.28
C PRO A 509 0.15 -19.08 -34.01
N THR A 510 -0.89 -19.60 -34.63
CA THR A 510 -1.21 -21.02 -34.64
C THR A 510 0.01 -21.77 -35.18
N LYS A 511 0.56 -22.71 -34.40
CA LYS A 511 1.61 -23.62 -34.89
C LYS A 511 1.05 -24.41 -36.07
N GLN A 512 1.65 -24.25 -37.25
CA GLN A 512 1.63 -25.26 -38.32
C GLN A 512 2.86 -26.14 -38.20
#